data_AF-A0A418T5W6-F1
#
_entry.id   AF-A0A418T5W6-F1
#
_cell.length_a   1.000
_cell.length_b   1.000
_cell.length_c   1.000
_cell.angle_alpha   90.00
_cell.angle_beta   90.00
_cell.angle_gamma   90.00
#
_symmetry.space_group_name_H-M   'P 1'
#
loop_
_entity.id
_entity.type
_entity.pdbx_description
1 polymer ?
#
loop_
_entity_poly.entity_id
_entity_poly.type
_entity_poly.pdbx_seq_one_letter_code
_entity_poly.pdbx_strand_id
1 'polypeptide(L)' 'MSSLIGVIALAAAAVWLEVPRLLHREQKRELAIFFIFLAIGVALYSALVMEVSLPNPFVLVKMMFGWAV' A
#
# COMPACT_ATOMS: atom_id res chain seq x y z
N MET A 1 5.23 18.40 2.00
CA MET A 1 4.50 17.98 3.23
C MET A 1 2.99 17.80 3.01
N SER A 2 2.33 18.65 2.22
CA SER A 2 0.90 18.53 1.86
C SER A 2 0.52 17.16 1.27
N SER A 3 1.44 16.53 0.55
CA SER A 3 1.24 15.22 -0.10
C SER A 3 1.11 14.06 0.90
N LEU A 4 1.85 14.08 2.01
CA LEU A 4 1.78 13.06 3.08
C LEU A 4 0.43 13.11 3.82
N ILE A 5 -0.03 14.32 4.12
CA ILE A 5 -1.35 14.54 4.75
C ILE A 5 -2.45 13.98 3.86
N GLY A 6 -2.35 14.18 2.53
CA GLY A 6 -3.29 13.61 1.57
C GLY A 6 -3.34 12.08 1.62
N VAL A 7 -2.18 11.40 1.65
CA VAL A 7 -2.15 9.93 1.72
C VAL A 7 -2.66 9.40 3.05
N ILE A 8 -2.37 10.05 4.16
CA ILE A 8 -2.92 9.66 5.47
C ILE A 8 -4.44 9.84 5.48
N ALA A 9 -4.96 10.94 4.91
CA ALA A 9 -6.39 11.17 4.80
C ALA A 9 -7.08 10.10 3.92
N LEU A 10 -6.48 9.74 2.79
CA LEU A 10 -6.98 8.66 1.94
C LEU A 10 -6.95 7.30 2.65
N ALA A 11 -5.88 7.01 3.40
CA ALA A 11 -5.78 5.77 4.16
C ALA A 11 -6.86 5.71 5.27
N ALA A 12 -7.09 6.81 5.97
CA ALA A 12 -8.15 6.90 6.98
C ALA A 12 -9.55 6.73 6.35
N ALA A 13 -9.79 7.33 5.18
CA ALA A 13 -11.04 7.16 4.45
C ALA A 13 -11.26 5.71 4.00
N ALA A 14 -10.23 5.05 3.48
CA ALA A 14 -10.29 3.63 3.11
C ALA A 14 -10.62 2.75 4.32
N VAL A 15 -9.93 2.98 5.46
CA VAL A 15 -10.21 2.26 6.72
C VAL A 15 -11.66 2.45 7.14
N TRP A 16 -12.19 3.69 7.09
CA TRP A 16 -13.56 3.98 7.46
C TRP A 16 -14.57 3.23 6.57
N LEU A 17 -14.31 3.12 5.27
CA LEU A 17 -15.23 2.46 4.33
C LEU A 17 -15.14 0.93 4.37
N GLU A 18 -13.93 0.37 4.40
CA GLU A 18 -13.71 -1.08 4.30
C GLU A 18 -13.81 -1.81 5.65
N VAL A 19 -13.20 -1.29 6.71
CA VAL A 19 -13.10 -2.01 8.00
C VAL A 19 -14.44 -2.36 8.62
N PRO A 20 -15.45 -1.46 8.71
CA PRO A 20 -16.73 -1.86 9.28
C PRO A 20 -17.35 -2.98 8.43
N ARG A 21 -17.31 -2.89 7.11
CA ARG A 21 -17.89 -3.92 6.23
C ARG A 21 -17.21 -5.29 6.42
N LEU A 22 -15.89 -5.31 6.55
CA LEU A 22 -15.10 -6.54 6.75
C LEU A 22 -15.30 -7.14 8.15
N LEU A 23 -15.40 -6.30 9.18
CA LEU A 23 -15.64 -6.73 10.55
C LEU A 23 -17.05 -7.32 10.72
N HIS A 24 -18.07 -6.71 10.11
CA HIS A 24 -19.45 -7.22 10.15
C HIS A 24 -19.61 -8.59 9.46
N ARG A 25 -18.71 -8.93 8.52
CA ARG A 25 -18.72 -10.22 7.82
C ARG A 25 -17.82 -11.27 8.48
N GLU A 26 -17.25 -10.98 9.65
CA GLU A 26 -16.30 -11.85 10.36
C GLU A 26 -15.06 -12.23 9.49
N GLN A 27 -14.76 -11.40 8.48
CA GLN A 27 -13.75 -11.63 7.45
C GLN A 27 -12.35 -11.24 7.95
N LYS A 28 -11.87 -11.93 8.98
CA LYS A 28 -10.59 -11.61 9.66
C LYS A 28 -9.38 -11.75 8.74
N ARG A 29 -9.43 -12.69 7.78
CA ARG A 29 -8.34 -12.91 6.82
C ARG A 29 -8.28 -11.78 5.79
N GLU A 30 -9.42 -11.38 5.25
CA GLU A 30 -9.51 -10.25 4.32
C GLU A 30 -9.12 -8.94 5.00
N LEU A 31 -9.51 -8.75 6.26
CA LEU A 31 -9.11 -7.59 7.07
C LEU A 31 -7.58 -7.52 7.23
N ALA A 32 -6.93 -8.65 7.52
CA ALA A 32 -5.47 -8.70 7.61
C ALA A 32 -4.80 -8.34 6.27
N ILE A 33 -5.30 -8.89 5.16
CA ILE A 33 -4.81 -8.60 3.82
C ILE A 33 -4.98 -7.11 3.48
N PHE A 34 -6.13 -6.53 3.80
CA PHE A 34 -6.42 -5.11 3.61
C PHE A 34 -5.39 -4.24 4.33
N PHE A 35 -5.15 -4.49 5.62
CA PHE A 35 -4.18 -3.71 6.39
C PHE A 35 -2.74 -3.89 5.88
N ILE A 36 -2.37 -5.09 5.44
CA ILE A 36 -1.05 -5.33 4.83
C ILE A 36 -0.89 -4.47 3.57
N PHE A 37 -1.85 -4.51 2.65
CA PHE A 37 -1.77 -3.71 1.42
C PHE A 37 -1.83 -2.20 1.69
N LEU A 38 -2.67 -1.77 2.62
CA LEU A 38 -2.77 -0.37 3.02
C LEU A 38 -1.43 0.12 3.61
N ALA A 39 -0.83 -0.65 4.51
CA ALA A 39 0.45 -0.32 5.13
C ALA A 39 1.56 -0.26 4.08
N ILE A 40 1.61 -1.20 3.13
CA ILE A 40 2.58 -1.17 2.02
C ILE A 40 2.41 0.10 1.18
N GLY A 41 1.18 0.43 0.78
CA GLY A 41 0.92 1.63 -0.02
C GLY A 41 1.33 2.92 0.68
N VAL A 42 0.97 3.08 1.95
CA VAL A 42 1.35 4.24 2.77
C VAL A 42 2.87 4.29 2.99
N ALA A 43 3.51 3.16 3.26
CA ALA A 43 4.96 3.10 3.47
C ALA A 43 5.73 3.47 2.20
N LEU A 44 5.35 2.91 1.05
CA LEU A 44 5.99 3.21 -0.25
C LEU A 44 5.83 4.70 -0.61
N TYR A 45 4.63 5.25 -0.42
CA TYR A 45 4.40 6.66 -0.67
C TYR A 45 5.20 7.56 0.30
N SER A 46 5.24 7.19 1.58
CA SER A 46 6.01 7.94 2.58
C SER A 46 7.50 7.92 2.24
N ALA A 47 8.04 6.78 1.84
CA ALA A 47 9.41 6.65 1.36
C ALA A 47 9.66 7.55 0.13
N LEU A 48 8.73 7.59 -0.82
CA LEU A 48 8.82 8.47 -1.99
C LEU A 48 8.85 9.95 -1.60
N VAL A 49 8.02 10.37 -0.63
CA VAL A 49 8.00 11.76 -0.13
C VAL A 49 9.28 12.11 0.64
N MET A 50 9.91 11.12 1.28
CA MET A 50 11.21 11.27 1.93
C MET A 50 12.39 11.25 0.94
N GLU A 51 12.12 11.37 -0.36
CA GLU A 51 13.11 11.32 -1.45
C GLU A 51 13.96 10.04 -1.44
N VAL A 52 13.46 8.97 -0.80
CA VAL A 52 14.07 7.65 -0.91
C VAL A 52 13.93 7.21 -2.36
N SER A 53 15.05 6.85 -2.98
CA SER A 53 15.06 6.30 -4.32
C SER A 53 14.40 4.92 -4.29
N LEU A 54 13.10 4.87 -4.57
CA LEU A 54 12.42 3.60 -4.81
C LEU A 54 12.99 3.01 -6.11
N PRO A 55 13.41 1.72 -6.11
CA PRO A 55 13.83 1.07 -7.32
C PRO A 55 12.69 1.14 -8.35
N ASN A 56 13.04 1.50 -9.58
CA ASN A 56 12.08 1.54 -10.66
C ASN A 56 11.34 0.19 -10.75
N PRO A 57 9.99 0.14 -10.78
CA PRO A 57 9.24 -1.11 -10.85
C PRO A 57 9.63 -1.99 -12.05
N PHE A 58 10.15 -1.42 -13.13
CA PHE A 58 10.69 -2.20 -14.26
C PHE A 58 11.93 -3.02 -13.89
N VAL A 59 12.65 -2.67 -12.81
CA VAL A 59 13.76 -3.48 -12.27
C VAL A 59 13.23 -4.79 -11.68
N LEU A 60 12.10 -4.73 -10.96
CA LEU A 60 11.42 -5.93 -10.46
C LEU A 60 10.94 -6.82 -11.61
N VAL A 61 10.32 -6.22 -12.64
CA VAL A 61 9.91 -6.95 -13.84
C VAL A 61 11.13 -7.57 -14.54
N LYS A 62 12.22 -6.81 -14.69
CA LYS A 62 13.46 -7.32 -15.26
C LYS A 62 14.08 -8.44 -14.42
N MET A 63 13.97 -8.42 -13.09
CA MET A 63 14.41 -9.55 -12.27
C MET A 63 13.51 -10.79 -12.44
N MET A 64 12.19 -10.60 -12.49
CA MET A 64 11.24 -11.70 -12.66
C MET A 64 11.39 -12.41 -14.00
N PHE A 65 11.61 -11.65 -15.08
CA PHE A 65 11.73 -12.18 -16.44
C PHE A 65 13.18 -12.26 -16.95
N GLY A 66 14.15 -11.75 -16.20
CA GLY A 66 15.56 -11.70 -16.60
C GLY A 66 16.27 -13.03 -16.56
N TRP A 67 15.68 -14.05 -15.93
CA TRP A 67 16.15 -15.44 -16.03
C TRP A 67 15.61 -16.16 -17.27
N ALA A 68 14.68 -15.56 -18.02
CA ALA A 68 14.12 -16.14 -19.24
C ALA A 68 14.89 -15.78 -20.52
N VAL A 69 16.07 -15.17 -20.41
CA VAL A 69 16.97 -14.81 -21.52
C VAL A 69 18.38 -15.29 -21.23
#